data_AF-A0A522Q5X5-F1
#
_entry.id   AF-A0A522Q5X5-F1
#
_cell.length_a   1.000
_cell.length_b   1.000
_cell.length_c   1.000
_cell.angle_alpha   90.00
_cell.angle_beta   90.00
_cell.angle_gamma   90.00
#
_symmetry.space_group_name_H-M   'P 1'
#
loop_
_entity.id
_entity.type
_entity.pdbx_description
1 polymer ?
#
loop_
_entity_poly.entity_id
_entity_poly.type
_entity_poly.pdbx_seq_one_letter_code
_entity_poly.pdbx_strand_id
1 'polypeptide(L)' 'MTLSVGDTAPDFNLKAAIGDEQGEFKLSNHRGERVVVVFYALDFTPV' A
#
# COMPACT_ATOMS: atom_id res chain seq x y z
N MET A 1 -2.13 18.02 0.35
CA MET A 1 -1.78 18.14 1.78
C MET A 1 -0.58 17.26 2.04
N THR A 2 0.40 17.74 2.80
CA THR A 2 1.59 16.95 3.18
C THR A 2 1.19 15.97 4.28
N LEU A 3 1.49 14.68 4.11
CA LEU A 3 1.23 13.63 5.11
C LEU A 3 2.27 13.72 6.24
N SER A 4 1.82 13.76 7.50
CA SER A 4 2.68 13.81 8.69
C SER A 4 2.51 12.56 9.56
N VAL A 5 3.50 12.27 10.41
CA VAL A 5 3.41 11.15 11.36
C VAL A 5 2.30 11.42 12.39
N GLY A 6 1.45 10.42 12.63
CA GLY A 6 0.29 10.51 13.53
C GLY A 6 -1.01 10.86 12.81
N ASP A 7 -0.94 11.32 11.56
CA ASP A 7 -2.12 11.51 10.73
C ASP A 7 -2.81 10.16 10.47
N THR A 8 -4.13 10.23 10.24
CA THR A 8 -4.83 9.06 9.71
C THR A 8 -4.29 8.75 8.32
N ALA A 9 -3.79 7.53 8.13
CA ALA A 9 -3.32 7.07 6.83
C ALA A 9 -4.42 7.25 5.76
N PRO A 10 -4.14 7.90 4.62
CA PRO A 10 -5.10 8.07 3.53
C PRO A 10 -5.53 6.70 2.99
N ASP A 11 -6.83 6.49 2.87
CA ASP A 11 -7.34 5.27 2.25
C ASP A 11 -7.04 5.27 0.75
N PHE A 12 -6.82 4.09 0.21
CA PHE A 12 -6.64 3.88 -1.23
C PHE A 12 -7.25 2.53 -1.63
N ASN A 13 -7.75 2.47 -2.87
CA ASN A 13 -8.11 1.22 -3.53
C ASN A 13 -7.35 1.16 -4.85
N LEU A 14 -6.49 0.15 -5.01
CA LEU A 14 -5.58 0.01 -6.15
C LEU A 14 -5.61 -1.43 -6.66
N LYS A 15 -5.35 -1.59 -7.96
CA LYS A 15 -4.99 -2.92 -8.49
C LYS A 15 -3.65 -3.34 -7.90
N ALA A 16 -3.57 -4.58 -7.44
CA ALA A 16 -2.37 -5.14 -6.83
C ALA A 16 -2.10 -6.54 -7.40
N ALA A 17 -0.83 -6.89 -7.50
CA ALA A 17 -0.42 -8.28 -7.64
C ALA A 17 -0.42 -8.93 -6.25
N ILE A 18 -1.25 -9.94 -6.04
CA ILE A 18 -1.38 -10.67 -4.77
C ILE A 18 -1.05 -12.13 -5.06
N GLY A 19 0.17 -12.56 -4.72
CA GLY A 19 0.68 -13.85 -5.19
C GLY A 19 0.79 -13.87 -6.71
N ASP A 20 0.23 -14.91 -7.34
CA ASP A 20 0.19 -15.05 -8.79
C ASP A 20 -1.07 -14.42 -9.44
N GLU A 21 -1.93 -13.77 -8.65
CA GLU A 21 -3.22 -13.22 -9.11
C GLU A 21 -3.20 -11.69 -9.18
N GLN A 22 -3.98 -11.13 -10.12
CA GLN A 22 -4.34 -9.71 -10.10
C GLN A 22 -5.61 -9.53 -9.25
N GLY A 23 -5.54 -8.64 -8.26
CA GLY A 23 -6.66 -8.32 -7.38
C GLY A 23 -6.78 -6.82 -7.10
N GLU A 24 -7.75 -6.47 -6.26
CA GLU A 24 -7.84 -5.15 -5.67
C GLU A 24 -7.33 -5.19 -4.23
N PHE A 25 -6.54 -4.18 -3.85
CA PHE A 25 -6.12 -3.95 -2.49
C PHE A 25 -6.73 -2.63 -2.00
N LYS A 26 -7.48 -2.71 -0.90
CA LYS A 26 -8.02 -1.54 -0.21
C LYS A 26 -7.48 -1.45 1.21
N LEU A 27 -6.78 -0.36 1.54
CA LEU A 27 -6.13 -0.19 2.85
C LEU A 27 -7.13 -0.31 4.00
N SER A 28 -8.32 0.28 3.87
CA SER A 28 -9.33 0.24 4.94
C SER A 28 -9.83 -1.16 5.30
N ASN A 29 -9.65 -2.16 4.43
CA ASN A 29 -10.07 -3.53 4.72
C ASN A 29 -9.20 -4.20 5.81
N HIS A 30 -8.01 -3.66 6.07
CA HIS A 30 -7.04 -4.16 7.06
C HIS A 30 -7.10 -3.41 8.40
N ARG A 31 -8.22 -2.74 8.73
CA ARG A 31 -8.38 -2.09 10.03
C ARG A 31 -8.32 -3.12 11.16
N GLY A 32 -7.52 -2.83 12.19
CA GLY A 32 -7.26 -3.74 13.30
C GLY A 32 -5.92 -4.47 13.17
N GLU A 33 -5.29 -4.43 12.00
CA GLU A 33 -3.96 -4.97 11.74
C GLU A 33 -2.89 -3.88 11.76
N ARG A 34 -1.62 -4.28 11.97
CA ARG A 34 -0.47 -3.41 11.72
C ARG A 34 -0.04 -3.58 10.27
N VAL A 35 -0.19 -2.52 9.47
CA VAL A 35 0.16 -2.52 8.04
C VAL A 35 1.42 -1.67 7.83
N VAL A 36 2.36 -2.19 7.04
CA VAL A 36 3.56 -1.45 6.60
C VAL A 36 3.46 -1.21 5.09
N VAL A 37 3.55 0.05 4.67
CA VAL A 37 3.54 0.44 3.26
C VAL A 37 4.94 0.88 2.85
N VAL A 38 5.48 0.25 1.81
CA VAL A 38 6.82 0.54 1.26
C VAL A 38 6.67 1.01 -0.17
N PHE A 39 7.29 2.15 -0.49
CA PHE A 39 7.43 2.63 -1.85
C PHE A 39 8.82 2.29 -2.36
N TYR A 40 8.91 1.74 -3.56
CA TYR A 40 10.17 1.45 -4.24
C TYR A 40 10.16 2.12 -5.62
N ALA A 41 11.35 2.29 -6.22
CA ALA A 41 11.52 3.15 -7.39
C ALA A 41 10.88 2.57 -8.66
N LEU A 42 11.26 1.35 -9.04
CA LEU A 42 10.78 0.69 -10.25
C LEU A 42 10.98 -0.82 -10.15
N ASP A 43 10.15 -1.59 -10.85
CA ASP A 43 10.37 -3.02 -11.08
C ASP A 43 11.61 -3.24 -11.98
N PHE A 44 12.27 -4.38 -11.80
CA PHE A 44 13.39 -4.85 -12.65
C PHE A 44 14.62 -3.93 -12.70
N THR A 45 14.85 -3.09 -11.69
CA THR A 45 16.07 -2.30 -11.54
C THR A 45 17.03 -2.90 -10.51
N PRO A 46 18.36 -2.80 -10.70
CA PRO A 46 19.32 -3.18 -9.68
C PRO A 46 19.14 -2.34 -8.40
N VAL A 47 19.56 -2.91 -7.28
CA VAL A 47 19.66 -2.22 -5.98
C VAL A 47 21.05 -1.65 -5.78
#